data_AF-A0A7E5WCD6-F1
#
_entry.id   AF-A0A7E5WCD6-F1
#
_cell.length_a   1.000
_cell.length_b   1.000
_cell.length_c   1.000
_cell.angle_alpha   90.00
_cell.angle_beta   90.00
_cell.angle_gamma   90.00
#
_symmetry.space_group_name_H-M   'P 1'
#
loop_
_entity.id
_entity.type
_entity.pdbx_description
1 polymer ?
#
loop_
_entity_poly.entity_id
_entity_poly.type
_entity_poly.pdbx_seq_one_letter_code
_entity_poly.pdbx_strand_id
1 'polypeptide(L)'
;MSLSLLLEKYDVSTDEGLQKALNEIEKEEAEVDEALSGVLSRACSLEGKLRTASQAYTKLGEVKADAQVAADMVDKTAGLARDVSAKVRQLDLARSRVAECQRRVHDLIDLQLCSAGVEAAIKAHDYETGAGHVSRFLSMDPGSVAAARARGAPDPRDAMTRAANTLREHLVRKFEEAARKEDEASVERLFKLFPQIGRAEEGVDLLAKYLATQTEAGIRRACVVSGAEAGAAVFADAVTRVVEAAGAGLQRAARAAAPHAPGLLHRALRAIQPAVCAGVRRVYNEMVITRRLEAEPRAGSSPLSAEPVLAELALTHSRIWLYFAFVRRKAEADTAGVKEAEKKVCIDAVEKIIAECDLMRTAQDILAHYLALERYFLEESVNKALKLATPQAGVTTSSLVDDVFFIARKVIRFVCKYPI
;
A
#
# COMPACT_ATOMS: atom_id res chain seq x y z
N MET A 1 -19.09 -112.29 10.16
CA MET A 1 -17.95 -113.27 10.13
C MET A 1 -18.12 -114.26 8.98
N SER A 2 -17.12 -115.08 8.60
CA SER A 2 -17.32 -116.13 7.58
C SER A 2 -18.33 -117.17 8.09
N LEU A 3 -19.32 -117.53 7.28
CA LEU A 3 -20.38 -118.50 7.58
C LEU A 3 -19.85 -119.84 8.13
N SER A 4 -18.63 -120.19 7.72
CA SER A 4 -17.88 -121.35 8.21
C SER A 4 -17.54 -121.30 9.71
N LEU A 5 -17.27 -120.14 10.29
CA LEU A 5 -16.94 -119.99 11.72
C LEU A 5 -18.18 -120.03 12.63
N LEU A 6 -19.36 -119.68 12.11
CA LEU A 6 -20.64 -119.78 12.82
C LEU A 6 -21.12 -121.23 12.92
N LEU A 7 -20.93 -122.00 11.84
CA LEU A 7 -21.24 -123.44 11.77
C LEU A 7 -20.29 -124.31 12.62
N GLU A 8 -19.06 -123.84 12.92
CA GLU A 8 -18.14 -124.52 13.85
C GLU A 8 -18.43 -124.21 15.33
N LYS A 9 -19.01 -123.05 15.65
CA LYS A 9 -19.25 -122.61 17.03
C LYS A 9 -20.54 -123.11 17.64
N TYR A 10 -21.55 -123.40 16.82
CA TYR A 10 -22.86 -123.82 17.30
C TYR A 10 -23.22 -125.17 16.66
N ASP A 11 -23.45 -126.18 17.52
CA ASP A 11 -23.80 -127.53 17.08
C ASP A 11 -25.21 -127.52 16.44
N VAL A 12 -25.22 -127.49 15.11
CA VAL A 12 -26.39 -127.37 14.23
C VAL A 12 -27.32 -128.59 14.32
N SER A 13 -26.94 -129.60 15.09
CA SER A 13 -27.74 -130.80 15.36
C SER A 13 -28.81 -130.59 16.43
N THR A 14 -28.76 -129.47 17.17
CA THR A 14 -29.71 -129.14 18.25
C THR A 14 -30.45 -127.83 17.96
N ASP A 15 -31.76 -127.81 18.19
CA ASP A 15 -32.65 -126.67 17.89
C ASP A 15 -32.18 -125.37 18.57
N GLU A 16 -31.64 -125.47 19.79
CA GLU A 16 -31.10 -124.32 20.53
C GLU A 16 -29.81 -123.73 19.90
N GLY A 17 -28.95 -124.58 19.32
CA GLY A 17 -27.72 -124.14 18.65
C GLY A 17 -28.02 -123.45 17.32
N LEU A 18 -29.00 -123.98 16.60
CA LEU A 18 -29.49 -123.43 15.34
C LEU A 18 -30.19 -122.08 15.55
N GLN A 19 -30.98 -121.93 16.61
CA GLN A 19 -31.61 -120.66 17.01
C GLN A 19 -30.59 -119.59 17.42
N LYS A 20 -29.51 -119.95 18.12
CA LYS A 20 -28.45 -118.99 18.48
C LYS A 20 -27.64 -118.53 17.28
N ALA A 21 -27.30 -119.43 16.37
CA ALA A 21 -26.64 -119.08 15.12
C ALA A 21 -27.52 -118.19 14.24
N LEU A 22 -28.83 -118.48 14.16
CA LEU A 22 -29.81 -117.62 13.48
C LEU A 22 -29.86 -116.22 14.09
N ASN A 23 -29.98 -116.09 15.42
CA ASN A 23 -30.04 -114.79 16.09
C ASN A 23 -28.74 -113.98 15.91
N GLU A 24 -27.56 -114.62 15.91
CA GLU A 24 -26.30 -113.92 15.61
C GLU A 24 -26.22 -113.47 14.15
N ILE A 25 -26.70 -114.28 13.20
CA ILE A 25 -26.77 -113.90 11.79
C ILE A 25 -27.78 -112.76 11.58
N GLU A 26 -28.97 -112.83 12.17
CA GLU A 26 -29.98 -111.77 12.13
C GLU A 26 -29.44 -110.46 12.72
N LYS A 27 -28.63 -110.54 13.77
CA LYS A 27 -27.97 -109.37 14.36
C LYS A 27 -26.86 -108.82 13.46
N GLU A 28 -26.01 -109.66 12.87
CA GLU A 28 -25.01 -109.23 11.90
C GLU A 28 -25.68 -108.63 10.64
N GLU A 29 -26.77 -109.22 10.15
CA GLU A 29 -27.58 -108.68 9.04
C GLU A 29 -28.17 -107.32 9.41
N ALA A 30 -28.76 -107.17 10.59
CA ALA A 30 -29.30 -105.88 11.05
C ALA A 30 -28.21 -104.80 11.19
N GLU A 31 -27.03 -105.15 11.71
CA GLU A 31 -25.89 -104.23 11.82
C GLU A 31 -25.37 -103.80 10.44
N VAL A 32 -25.32 -104.73 9.48
CA VAL A 32 -24.91 -104.44 8.09
C VAL A 32 -25.97 -103.59 7.37
N ASP A 33 -27.26 -103.86 7.56
CA ASP A 33 -28.35 -103.09 6.97
C ASP A 33 -28.41 -101.65 7.53
N GLU A 34 -28.17 -101.47 8.83
CA GLU A 34 -28.06 -100.15 9.47
C GLU A 34 -26.85 -99.38 8.90
N ALA A 35 -25.69 -100.05 8.74
CA ALA A 35 -24.51 -99.43 8.14
C ALA A 35 -24.73 -99.09 6.66
N LEU A 36 -25.38 -99.97 5.90
CA LEU A 36 -25.67 -99.78 4.47
C LEU A 36 -26.66 -98.63 4.27
N SER A 37 -27.73 -98.56 5.07
CA SER A 37 -28.69 -97.45 5.02
C SER A 37 -28.05 -96.11 5.42
N GLY A 38 -27.11 -96.12 6.37
CA GLY A 38 -26.27 -94.97 6.72
C GLY A 38 -25.39 -94.50 5.56
N VAL A 39 -24.79 -95.41 4.80
CA VAL A 39 -23.96 -95.06 3.63
C VAL A 39 -24.83 -94.59 2.45
N LEU A 40 -25.95 -95.26 2.19
CA LEU A 40 -26.88 -94.91 1.11
C LEU A 40 -27.53 -93.53 1.33
N SER A 41 -27.89 -93.19 2.57
CA SER A 41 -28.41 -91.85 2.89
C SER A 41 -27.37 -90.75 2.71
N ARG A 42 -26.09 -91.03 3.05
CA ARG A 42 -24.97 -90.12 2.78
C ARG A 42 -24.72 -89.95 1.28
N ALA A 43 -24.81 -91.02 0.50
CA ALA A 43 -24.71 -90.96 -0.96
C ALA A 43 -25.84 -90.09 -1.56
N CYS A 44 -27.09 -90.29 -1.13
CA CYS A 44 -28.23 -89.47 -1.56
C CYS A 44 -28.05 -87.98 -1.21
N SER A 45 -27.54 -87.67 -0.01
CA SER A 45 -27.24 -86.29 0.39
C SER A 45 -26.12 -85.68 -0.46
N LEU A 46 -25.08 -86.46 -0.77
CA LEU A 46 -23.96 -86.03 -1.58
C LEU A 46 -24.39 -85.75 -3.03
N GLU A 47 -25.23 -86.61 -3.61
CA GLU A 47 -25.81 -86.40 -4.94
C GLU A 47 -26.69 -85.15 -4.98
N GLY A 48 -27.49 -84.90 -3.93
CA GLY A 48 -28.25 -83.66 -3.80
C GLY A 48 -27.36 -82.42 -3.80
N LYS A 49 -26.28 -82.44 -3.00
CA LYS A 49 -25.28 -81.37 -2.97
C LYS A 49 -24.58 -81.19 -4.31
N LEU A 50 -24.21 -82.28 -4.99
CA LEU A 50 -23.58 -82.26 -6.31
C LEU A 50 -24.51 -81.67 -7.37
N ARG A 51 -25.81 -82.02 -7.35
CA ARG A 51 -26.82 -81.41 -8.23
C ARG A 51 -26.95 -79.91 -7.96
N THR A 52 -27.02 -79.48 -6.69
CA THR A 52 -27.06 -78.05 -6.37
C THR A 52 -25.79 -77.31 -6.79
N ALA A 53 -24.61 -77.93 -6.66
CA ALA A 53 -23.35 -77.36 -7.10
C ALA A 53 -23.27 -77.27 -8.63
N SER A 54 -23.78 -78.27 -9.36
CA SER A 54 -23.88 -78.24 -10.83
C SER A 54 -24.85 -77.16 -11.32
N GLN A 55 -25.99 -76.98 -10.65
CA GLN A 55 -26.92 -75.88 -10.92
C GLN A 55 -26.34 -74.51 -10.57
N ALA A 56 -25.54 -74.41 -9.51
CA ALA A 56 -24.81 -73.19 -9.20
C ALA A 56 -23.72 -72.89 -10.24
N TYR A 57 -23.03 -73.91 -10.74
CA TYR A 57 -21.99 -73.76 -11.76
C TYR A 57 -22.55 -73.23 -13.09
N THR A 58 -23.72 -73.75 -13.51
CA THR A 58 -24.41 -73.25 -14.71
C THR A 58 -24.85 -71.79 -14.55
N LYS A 59 -25.47 -71.44 -13.41
CA LYS A 59 -25.82 -70.05 -13.08
C LYS A 59 -24.60 -69.13 -13.00
N LEU A 60 -23.47 -69.61 -12.47
CA LEU A 60 -22.22 -68.85 -12.45
C LEU A 60 -21.66 -68.65 -13.86
N GLY A 61 -21.86 -69.61 -14.76
CA GLY A 61 -21.53 -69.48 -16.18
C GLY A 61 -22.34 -68.38 -16.86
N GLU A 62 -23.66 -68.32 -16.60
CA GLU A 62 -24.54 -67.26 -17.08
C GLU A 62 -24.15 -65.89 -16.51
N VAL A 63 -23.95 -65.79 -15.20
CA VAL A 63 -23.48 -64.55 -14.54
C VAL A 63 -22.13 -64.10 -15.09
N LYS A 64 -21.22 -65.03 -15.39
CA LYS A 64 -19.94 -64.70 -16.02
C LYS A 64 -20.14 -64.15 -17.44
N ALA A 65 -21.05 -64.73 -18.22
CA ALA A 65 -21.37 -64.24 -19.55
C ALA A 65 -21.99 -62.83 -19.49
N ASP A 66 -22.94 -62.60 -18.58
CA ASP A 66 -23.57 -61.30 -18.37
C ASP A 66 -22.57 -60.25 -17.88
N ALA A 67 -21.68 -60.62 -16.95
CA ALA A 67 -20.61 -59.76 -16.48
C ALA A 67 -19.62 -59.40 -17.60
N GLN A 68 -19.33 -60.35 -18.50
CA GLN A 68 -18.48 -60.08 -19.67
C GLN A 68 -19.16 -59.11 -20.64
N VAL A 69 -20.45 -59.30 -20.92
CA VAL A 69 -21.23 -58.39 -21.77
C VAL A 69 -21.29 -56.99 -21.15
N ALA A 70 -21.47 -56.88 -19.83
CA ALA A 70 -21.43 -55.62 -19.12
C ALA A 70 -20.04 -54.95 -19.18
N ALA A 71 -18.96 -55.72 -19.00
CA ALA A 71 -17.60 -55.21 -19.13
C ALA A 71 -17.34 -54.66 -20.53
N ASP A 72 -17.73 -55.41 -21.57
CA ASP A 72 -17.58 -54.98 -22.96
C ASP A 72 -18.42 -53.71 -23.25
N MET A 73 -19.61 -53.57 -22.67
CA MET A 73 -20.42 -52.35 -22.78
C MET A 73 -19.77 -51.16 -22.07
N VAL A 74 -19.20 -51.36 -20.88
CA VAL A 74 -18.47 -50.32 -20.14
C VAL A 74 -17.24 -49.88 -20.92
N ASP A 75 -16.47 -50.81 -21.51
CA ASP A 75 -15.29 -50.50 -22.31
C ASP A 75 -15.65 -49.70 -23.57
N LYS A 76 -16.72 -50.10 -24.28
CA LYS A 76 -17.25 -49.34 -25.43
C LYS A 76 -17.71 -47.95 -25.03
N THR A 77 -18.40 -47.83 -23.89
CA THR A 77 -18.88 -46.54 -23.36
C THR A 77 -17.72 -45.64 -22.94
N ALA A 78 -16.69 -46.21 -22.30
CA ALA A 78 -15.47 -45.50 -21.93
C ALA A 78 -14.68 -45.04 -23.17
N GLY A 79 -14.63 -45.85 -24.23
CA GLY A 79 -14.08 -45.46 -25.53
C GLY A 79 -14.77 -44.24 -26.10
N LEU A 80 -16.11 -44.28 -26.23
CA LEU A 80 -16.90 -43.14 -26.70
C LEU A 80 -16.69 -41.90 -25.84
N ALA A 81 -16.69 -42.04 -24.51
CA ALA A 81 -16.50 -40.91 -23.59
C ALA A 81 -15.11 -40.27 -23.75
N ARG A 82 -14.05 -41.07 -23.98
CA ARG A 82 -12.70 -40.55 -24.27
C ARG A 82 -12.66 -39.79 -25.59
N ASP A 83 -13.29 -40.31 -26.64
CA ASP A 83 -13.32 -39.67 -27.96
C ASP A 83 -14.11 -38.36 -27.93
N VAL A 84 -15.26 -38.35 -27.25
CA VAL A 84 -16.05 -37.13 -27.02
C VAL A 84 -15.23 -36.12 -26.22
N SER A 85 -14.58 -36.54 -25.14
CA SER A 85 -13.73 -35.65 -24.33
C SER A 85 -12.55 -35.07 -25.12
N ALA A 86 -11.91 -35.88 -25.97
CA ALA A 86 -10.82 -35.42 -26.82
C ALA A 86 -11.28 -34.37 -27.84
N LYS A 87 -12.43 -34.61 -28.49
CA LYS A 87 -13.04 -33.64 -29.41
C LYS A 87 -13.47 -32.35 -28.71
N VAL A 88 -14.06 -32.45 -27.52
CA VAL A 88 -14.45 -31.29 -26.71
C VAL A 88 -13.21 -30.46 -26.33
N ARG A 89 -12.11 -31.08 -25.89
CA ARG A 89 -10.85 -30.37 -25.60
C ARG A 89 -10.28 -29.64 -26.82
N GLN A 90 -10.33 -30.27 -28.01
CA GLN A 90 -9.90 -29.62 -29.25
C GLN A 90 -10.80 -28.42 -29.60
N LEU A 91 -12.11 -28.57 -29.42
CA LEU A 91 -13.08 -27.50 -29.62
C LEU A 91 -12.87 -26.36 -28.63
N ASP A 92 -12.61 -26.64 -27.36
CA ASP A 92 -12.33 -25.64 -26.33
C ASP A 92 -11.04 -24.88 -26.64
N LEU A 93 -10.00 -25.57 -27.10
CA LEU A 93 -8.74 -24.94 -27.51
C LEU A 93 -8.94 -24.04 -28.73
N ALA A 94 -9.71 -24.49 -29.72
CA ALA A 94 -10.07 -23.67 -30.88
C ALA A 94 -10.91 -22.44 -30.46
N ARG A 95 -11.91 -22.63 -29.60
CA ARG A 95 -12.76 -21.56 -29.07
C ARG A 95 -11.96 -20.55 -28.26
N SER A 96 -11.03 -21.01 -27.43
CA SER A 96 -10.13 -20.16 -26.65
C SER A 96 -9.26 -19.30 -27.57
N ARG A 97 -8.66 -19.90 -28.61
CA ARG A 97 -7.87 -19.17 -29.62
C ARG A 97 -8.71 -18.15 -30.39
N VAL A 98 -9.95 -18.50 -30.77
CA VAL A 98 -10.86 -17.57 -31.45
C VAL A 98 -11.24 -16.40 -30.54
N ALA A 99 -11.54 -16.67 -29.27
CA ALA A 99 -11.84 -15.62 -28.29
C ALA A 99 -10.65 -14.69 -28.08
N GLU A 100 -9.43 -15.23 -28.04
CA GLU A 100 -8.20 -14.45 -27.95
C GLU A 100 -7.97 -13.60 -29.21
N CYS A 101 -8.13 -14.17 -30.40
CA CYS A 101 -8.05 -13.42 -31.66
C CYS A 101 -9.09 -12.30 -31.71
N GLN A 102 -10.33 -12.56 -31.27
CA GLN A 102 -11.38 -11.56 -31.22
C GLN A 102 -10.99 -10.41 -30.29
N ARG A 103 -10.51 -10.69 -29.06
CA ARG A 103 -10.03 -9.66 -28.13
C ARG A 103 -8.90 -8.83 -28.75
N ARG A 104 -7.90 -9.49 -29.34
CA ARG A 104 -6.78 -8.79 -30.02
C ARG A 104 -7.24 -7.89 -31.17
N VAL A 105 -8.24 -8.31 -31.96
CA VAL A 105 -8.81 -7.47 -33.01
C VAL A 105 -9.54 -6.27 -32.43
N HIS A 106 -10.33 -6.44 -31.37
CA HIS A 106 -10.98 -5.33 -30.68
C HIS A 106 -9.95 -4.36 -30.10
N ASP A 107 -8.88 -4.86 -29.49
CA ASP A 107 -7.79 -4.03 -28.97
C ASP A 107 -7.10 -3.24 -30.09
N LEU A 108 -6.82 -3.85 -31.23
CA LEU A 108 -6.20 -3.15 -32.37
C LEU A 108 -7.10 -2.05 -32.94
N ILE A 109 -8.41 -2.33 -33.05
CA ILE A 109 -9.40 -1.34 -33.48
C ILE A 109 -9.47 -0.19 -32.47
N ASP A 110 -9.57 -0.50 -31.19
CA ASP A 110 -9.62 0.49 -30.11
C ASP A 110 -8.36 1.36 -30.08
N LEU A 111 -7.19 0.78 -30.35
CA LEU A 111 -5.93 1.51 -30.37
C LEU A 111 -5.86 2.51 -31.54
N GLN A 112 -6.35 2.12 -32.73
CA GLN A 112 -6.49 3.02 -33.88
C GLN A 112 -7.54 4.11 -33.64
N LEU A 113 -8.66 3.76 -33.00
CA LEU A 113 -9.69 4.72 -32.64
C LEU A 113 -9.20 5.71 -31.58
N CYS A 114 -8.41 5.26 -30.61
CA CYS A 114 -7.84 6.14 -29.59
C CYS A 114 -6.77 7.07 -30.19
N SER A 115 -5.91 6.60 -31.09
CA SER A 115 -4.92 7.48 -31.75
C SER A 115 -5.60 8.54 -32.62
N ALA A 116 -6.54 8.15 -33.48
CA ALA A 116 -7.32 9.08 -34.29
C ALA A 116 -8.19 10.02 -33.43
N GLY A 117 -8.77 9.50 -32.34
CA GLY A 117 -9.58 10.25 -31.39
C GLY A 117 -8.78 11.34 -30.68
N VAL A 118 -7.55 11.04 -30.23
CA VAL A 118 -6.66 12.04 -29.63
C VAL A 118 -6.28 13.12 -30.64
N GLU A 119 -5.94 12.77 -31.88
CA GLU A 119 -5.62 13.76 -32.92
C GLU A 119 -6.83 14.65 -33.26
N ALA A 120 -8.04 14.09 -33.32
CA ALA A 120 -9.27 14.84 -33.53
C ALA A 120 -9.60 15.75 -32.35
N ALA A 121 -9.43 15.27 -31.13
CA ALA A 121 -9.63 16.02 -29.88
C ALA A 121 -8.68 17.22 -29.79
N ILE A 122 -7.41 17.05 -30.18
CA ILE A 122 -6.43 18.14 -30.27
C ILE A 122 -6.90 19.23 -31.26
N LYS A 123 -7.44 18.83 -32.43
CA LYS A 123 -7.95 19.76 -33.44
C LYS A 123 -9.22 20.48 -32.98
N ALA A 124 -10.08 19.80 -32.23
CA ALA A 124 -11.31 20.35 -31.67
C ALA A 124 -11.07 21.22 -30.41
N HIS A 125 -9.83 21.30 -29.91
CA HIS A 125 -9.47 21.92 -28.64
C HIS A 125 -10.20 21.31 -27.42
N ASP A 126 -10.69 20.08 -27.55
CA ASP A 126 -11.36 19.35 -26.48
C ASP A 126 -10.39 18.37 -25.82
N TYR A 127 -9.75 18.81 -24.75
CA TYR A 127 -8.73 18.02 -24.07
C TYR A 127 -9.30 16.95 -23.13
N GLU A 128 -10.59 17.03 -22.78
CA GLU A 128 -11.23 16.09 -21.87
C GLU A 128 -11.50 14.75 -22.57
N THR A 129 -12.05 14.81 -23.78
CA THR A 129 -12.24 13.62 -24.62
C THR A 129 -10.90 13.00 -25.02
N GLY A 130 -9.89 13.83 -25.33
CA GLY A 130 -8.52 13.39 -25.58
C GLY A 130 -7.90 12.63 -24.39
N ALA A 131 -8.04 13.16 -23.17
CA ALA A 131 -7.55 12.50 -21.96
C ALA A 131 -8.28 11.17 -21.69
N GLY A 132 -9.58 11.10 -21.97
CA GLY A 132 -10.36 9.86 -21.88
C GLY A 132 -9.85 8.78 -22.84
N HIS A 133 -9.52 9.13 -24.08
CA HIS A 133 -8.91 8.20 -25.04
C HIS A 133 -7.52 7.71 -24.59
N VAL A 134 -6.71 8.57 -23.99
CA VAL A 134 -5.40 8.17 -23.43
C VAL A 134 -5.57 7.26 -22.21
N SER A 135 -6.51 7.57 -21.31
CA SER A 135 -6.80 6.74 -20.13
C SER A 135 -7.26 5.34 -20.54
N ARG A 136 -8.15 5.25 -21.54
CA ARG A 136 -8.59 3.97 -22.11
C ARG A 136 -7.39 3.18 -22.67
N PHE A 137 -6.49 3.83 -23.41
CA PHE A 137 -5.28 3.19 -23.92
C PHE A 137 -4.35 2.68 -22.81
N LEU A 138 -4.14 3.45 -21.74
CA LEU A 138 -3.32 3.02 -20.60
C LEU A 138 -3.91 1.82 -19.84
N SER A 139 -5.23 1.62 -19.92
CA SER A 139 -5.91 0.46 -19.34
C SER A 139 -5.84 -0.81 -20.20
N MET A 140 -5.32 -0.74 -21.44
CA MET A 140 -5.24 -1.88 -22.36
C MET A 140 -3.99 -2.74 -22.13
N ASP A 141 -4.14 -4.06 -22.17
CA ASP A 141 -3.10 -5.05 -21.87
C ASP A 141 -1.91 -4.98 -22.87
N PRO A 142 -0.65 -4.87 -22.38
CA PRO A 142 0.57 -5.00 -23.18
C PRO A 142 0.68 -6.27 -24.05
N GLY A 143 0.04 -7.37 -23.67
CA GLY A 143 0.20 -8.68 -24.33
C GLY A 143 -0.32 -8.78 -25.77
N SER A 144 -1.18 -7.85 -26.19
CA SER A 144 -1.92 -7.90 -27.47
C SER A 144 -1.04 -7.65 -28.73
N VAL A 145 0.16 -7.08 -28.57
CA VAL A 145 0.87 -6.40 -29.69
C VAL A 145 2.19 -7.06 -30.12
N ALA A 146 2.70 -8.06 -29.38
CA ALA A 146 3.91 -8.78 -29.80
C ALA A 146 3.76 -9.46 -31.18
N ALA A 147 2.53 -9.82 -31.57
CA ALA A 147 2.22 -10.43 -32.86
C ALA A 147 2.12 -9.41 -34.03
N ALA A 148 1.92 -8.11 -33.76
CA ALA A 148 1.87 -7.08 -34.81
C ALA A 148 3.26 -6.83 -35.43
N ARG A 149 4.34 -7.03 -34.66
CA ARG A 149 5.74 -6.97 -35.14
C ARG A 149 6.04 -7.92 -36.29
N ALA A 150 5.35 -9.05 -36.37
CA ALA A 150 5.62 -10.08 -37.37
C ALA A 150 5.25 -9.67 -38.82
N ARG A 151 4.50 -8.57 -39.01
CA ARG A 151 3.99 -8.14 -40.33
C ARG A 151 4.63 -6.85 -40.89
N GLY A 152 5.63 -6.28 -40.23
CA GLY A 152 6.36 -5.10 -40.74
C GLY A 152 5.55 -3.79 -40.80
N ALA A 153 4.36 -3.74 -40.19
CA ALA A 153 3.56 -2.52 -40.08
C ALA A 153 4.10 -1.63 -38.94
N PRO A 154 4.06 -0.28 -39.08
CA PRO A 154 4.43 0.63 -37.99
C PRO A 154 3.57 0.34 -36.76
N ASP A 155 4.20 0.21 -35.59
CA ASP A 155 3.53 -0.15 -34.35
C ASP A 155 2.51 0.95 -34.03
N PRO A 156 1.21 0.63 -33.94
CA PRO A 156 0.21 1.64 -33.68
C PRO A 156 0.35 2.23 -32.26
N ARG A 157 1.08 1.55 -31.34
CA ARG A 157 1.48 2.12 -30.04
C ARG A 157 2.40 3.33 -30.18
N ASP A 158 3.27 3.36 -31.18
CA ASP A 158 4.16 4.51 -31.39
C ASP A 158 3.36 5.73 -31.86
N ALA A 159 2.36 5.51 -32.72
CA ALA A 159 1.45 6.56 -33.14
C ALA A 159 0.65 7.12 -31.95
N MET A 160 0.13 6.25 -31.08
CA MET A 160 -0.59 6.67 -29.88
C MET A 160 0.33 7.37 -28.86
N THR A 161 1.55 6.87 -28.67
CA THR A 161 2.52 7.50 -27.76
C THR A 161 2.92 8.88 -28.27
N ARG A 162 3.10 9.05 -29.58
CA ARG A 162 3.30 10.37 -30.20
C ARG A 162 2.09 11.28 -30.01
N ALA A 163 0.88 10.79 -30.27
CA ALA A 163 -0.36 11.55 -30.07
C ALA A 163 -0.54 11.99 -28.60
N ALA A 164 -0.29 11.09 -27.65
CA ALA A 164 -0.33 11.38 -26.22
C ALA A 164 0.73 12.42 -25.81
N ASN A 165 1.95 12.34 -26.37
CA ASN A 165 2.99 13.34 -26.14
C ASN A 165 2.60 14.71 -26.72
N THR A 166 1.99 14.76 -27.90
CA THR A 166 1.49 16.04 -28.46
C THR A 166 0.35 16.63 -27.64
N LEU A 167 -0.59 15.79 -27.17
CA LEU A 167 -1.66 16.22 -26.27
C LEU A 167 -1.08 16.83 -24.98
N ARG A 168 -0.06 16.18 -24.42
CA ARG A 168 0.67 16.67 -23.24
C ARG A 168 1.31 18.03 -23.49
N GLU A 169 2.03 18.21 -24.59
CA GLU A 169 2.67 19.50 -24.90
C GLU A 169 1.63 20.64 -25.03
N HIS A 170 0.49 20.36 -25.66
CA HIS A 170 -0.61 21.32 -25.73
C HIS A 170 -1.23 21.62 -24.37
N LEU A 171 -1.42 20.60 -23.52
CA LEU A 171 -1.92 20.77 -22.16
C LEU A 171 -0.98 21.61 -21.29
N VAL A 172 0.33 21.36 -21.35
CA VAL A 172 1.32 22.15 -20.60
C VAL A 172 1.31 23.61 -21.07
N ARG A 173 1.30 23.87 -22.38
CA ARG A 173 1.21 25.24 -22.91
C ARG A 173 -0.07 25.95 -22.47
N LYS A 174 -1.22 25.26 -22.56
CA LYS A 174 -2.51 25.81 -22.12
C LYS A 174 -2.57 26.05 -20.62
N PHE A 175 -1.93 25.18 -19.83
CA PHE A 175 -1.80 25.36 -18.40
C PHE A 175 -0.95 26.60 -18.07
N GLU A 176 0.19 26.80 -18.73
CA GLU A 176 1.01 27.98 -18.56
C GLU A 176 0.30 29.27 -18.99
N GLU A 177 -0.49 29.23 -20.07
CA GLU A 177 -1.35 30.35 -20.49
C GLU A 177 -2.42 30.68 -19.45
N ALA A 178 -3.08 29.66 -18.87
CA ALA A 178 -4.08 29.84 -17.82
C ALA A 178 -3.44 30.35 -16.52
N ALA A 179 -2.26 29.84 -16.17
CA ALA A 179 -1.47 30.30 -15.03
C ALA A 179 -1.06 31.77 -15.17
N ARG A 180 -0.71 32.23 -16.39
CA ARG A 180 -0.42 33.66 -16.64
C ARG A 180 -1.64 34.57 -16.52
N LYS A 181 -2.84 34.04 -16.79
CA LYS A 181 -4.11 34.77 -16.69
C LYS A 181 -4.76 34.69 -15.31
N GLU A 182 -4.16 33.94 -14.37
CA GLU A 182 -4.67 33.67 -13.02
C GLU A 182 -6.10 33.08 -13.00
N ASP A 183 -6.48 32.33 -14.05
CA ASP A 183 -7.79 31.69 -14.13
C ASP A 183 -7.80 30.37 -13.35
N GLU A 184 -8.20 30.44 -12.08
CA GLU A 184 -8.26 29.30 -11.16
C GLU A 184 -9.18 28.17 -11.67
N ALA A 185 -10.29 28.50 -12.32
CA ALA A 185 -11.25 27.51 -12.81
C ALA A 185 -10.67 26.69 -13.98
N SER A 186 -9.96 27.34 -14.89
CA SER A 186 -9.27 26.66 -16.00
C SER A 186 -8.08 25.82 -15.50
N VAL A 187 -7.34 26.30 -14.51
CA VAL A 187 -6.22 25.56 -13.90
C VAL A 187 -6.71 24.28 -13.22
N GLU A 188 -7.80 24.33 -12.45
CA GLU A 188 -8.37 23.14 -11.80
C GLU A 188 -8.93 22.13 -12.82
N ARG A 189 -9.57 22.60 -13.90
CA ARG A 189 -10.06 21.72 -14.98
C ARG A 189 -8.91 21.01 -15.68
N LEU A 190 -7.87 21.75 -16.08
CA LEU A 190 -6.69 21.18 -16.73
C LEU A 190 -5.93 20.22 -15.82
N PHE A 191 -5.86 20.51 -14.51
CA PHE A 191 -5.21 19.64 -13.53
C PHE A 191 -5.87 18.26 -13.45
N LYS A 192 -7.20 18.17 -13.55
CA LYS A 192 -7.96 16.90 -13.55
C LYS A 192 -7.59 15.97 -14.70
N LEU A 193 -7.04 16.52 -15.79
CA LEU A 193 -6.68 15.75 -16.99
C LEU A 193 -5.30 15.06 -16.85
N PHE A 194 -4.37 15.61 -16.07
CA PHE A 194 -3.03 15.03 -15.91
C PHE A 194 -3.02 13.62 -15.28
N PRO A 195 -3.84 13.31 -14.26
CA PRO A 195 -3.98 11.94 -13.74
C PRO A 195 -4.52 10.96 -14.78
N GLN A 196 -5.48 11.39 -15.62
CA GLN A 196 -6.07 10.56 -16.67
C GLN A 196 -5.05 10.17 -17.76
N ILE A 197 -4.04 11.02 -17.95
CA ILE A 197 -2.92 10.81 -18.88
C ILE A 197 -1.80 9.97 -18.23
N GLY A 198 -1.95 9.57 -16.96
CA GLY A 198 -0.96 8.77 -16.23
C GLY A 198 0.31 9.55 -15.85
N ARG A 199 0.25 10.89 -15.89
CA ARG A 199 1.36 11.80 -15.57
C ARG A 199 0.97 12.82 -14.51
N ALA A 200 0.38 12.32 -13.43
CA ALA A 200 -0.02 13.14 -12.28
C ALA A 200 1.15 13.94 -11.70
N GLU A 201 2.34 13.36 -11.68
CA GLU A 201 3.57 13.98 -11.20
C GLU A 201 3.92 15.33 -11.87
N GLU A 202 3.88 15.38 -13.21
CA GLU A 202 4.16 16.62 -13.95
C GLU A 202 3.09 17.68 -13.73
N GLY A 203 1.83 17.26 -13.61
CA GLY A 203 0.72 18.15 -13.27
C GLY A 203 0.91 18.79 -11.90
N VAL A 204 1.35 18.02 -10.90
CA VAL A 204 1.65 18.56 -9.56
C VAL A 204 2.83 19.52 -9.61
N ASP A 205 3.88 19.24 -10.38
CA ASP A 205 5.02 20.16 -10.51
C ASP A 205 4.62 21.51 -11.15
N LEU A 206 3.75 21.50 -12.16
CA LEU A 206 3.24 22.73 -12.78
C LEU A 206 2.31 23.50 -11.84
N LEU A 207 1.40 22.81 -11.15
CA LEU A 207 0.54 23.43 -10.14
C LEU A 207 1.36 23.99 -8.98
N ALA A 208 2.37 23.26 -8.52
CA ALA A 208 3.29 23.69 -7.47
C ALA A 208 4.03 24.98 -7.87
N LYS A 209 4.49 25.08 -9.12
CA LYS A 209 5.13 26.31 -9.63
C LYS A 209 4.15 27.49 -9.67
N TYR A 210 2.94 27.29 -10.17
CA TYR A 210 1.91 28.34 -10.19
C TYR A 210 1.52 28.82 -8.78
N LEU A 211 1.30 27.87 -7.87
CA LEU A 211 1.00 28.20 -6.48
C LEU A 211 2.19 28.84 -5.77
N ALA A 212 3.42 28.46 -6.11
CA ALA A 212 4.62 29.10 -5.59
C ALA A 212 4.73 30.56 -6.04
N THR A 213 4.42 30.89 -7.30
CA THR A 213 4.43 32.30 -7.75
C THR A 213 3.33 33.12 -7.08
N GLN A 214 2.13 32.55 -6.91
CA GLN A 214 1.03 33.21 -6.18
C GLN A 214 1.39 33.42 -4.70
N THR A 215 1.97 32.40 -4.07
CA THR A 215 2.40 32.44 -2.66
C THR A 215 3.56 33.41 -2.47
N GLU A 216 4.51 33.47 -3.41
CA GLU A 216 5.63 34.43 -3.37
C GLU A 216 5.13 35.87 -3.39
N ALA A 217 4.13 36.20 -4.22
CA ALA A 217 3.51 37.52 -4.23
C ALA A 217 2.79 37.83 -2.89
N GLY A 218 2.21 36.82 -2.24
CA GLY A 218 1.68 36.93 -0.88
C GLY A 218 2.78 37.18 0.17
N ILE A 219 3.85 36.39 0.14
CA ILE A 219 5.01 36.50 1.03
C ILE A 219 5.66 37.88 0.90
N ARG A 220 5.89 38.37 -0.32
CA ARG A 220 6.47 39.70 -0.56
C ARG A 220 5.66 40.82 0.09
N ARG A 221 4.33 40.73 0.11
CA ARG A 221 3.45 41.68 0.81
C ARG A 221 3.53 41.51 2.33
N ALA A 222 3.59 40.27 2.81
CA ALA A 222 3.71 39.95 4.24
C ALA A 222 5.05 40.36 4.86
N CYS A 223 6.12 40.41 4.05
CA CYS A 223 7.46 40.85 4.48
C CYS A 223 7.54 42.33 4.82
N VAL A 224 6.58 43.16 4.41
CA VAL A 224 6.65 44.61 4.68
C VAL A 224 6.41 44.85 6.17
N VAL A 225 7.45 45.34 6.85
CA VAL A 225 7.42 45.77 8.23
C VAL A 225 7.02 47.25 8.27
N SER A 226 5.93 47.57 8.96
CA SER A 226 5.49 48.95 9.17
C SER A 226 5.57 49.27 10.66
N GLY A 227 6.24 50.37 11.04
CA GLY A 227 6.40 50.76 12.45
C GLY A 227 7.49 49.99 13.21
N ALA A 228 8.62 49.69 12.57
CA ALA A 228 9.71 48.88 13.12
C ALA A 228 10.31 49.41 14.44
N GLU A 229 10.19 50.72 14.73
CA GLU A 229 10.79 51.36 15.91
C GLU A 229 9.94 51.30 17.18
N ALA A 230 8.62 51.08 17.08
CA ALA A 230 7.69 51.27 18.21
C ALA A 230 7.13 49.99 18.84
N GLY A 231 7.13 48.85 18.12
CA GLY A 231 6.56 47.60 18.61
C GLY A 231 7.60 46.60 19.13
N ALA A 232 7.30 45.95 20.25
CA ALA A 232 8.17 44.97 20.91
C ALA A 232 8.23 43.59 20.21
N ALA A 233 7.45 43.36 19.14
CA ALA A 233 7.38 42.06 18.44
C ALA A 233 7.09 42.17 16.92
N VAL A 234 7.35 43.32 16.30
CA VAL A 234 6.97 43.58 14.90
C VAL A 234 7.64 42.61 13.93
N PHE A 235 8.89 42.22 14.18
CA PHE A 235 9.61 41.27 13.34
C PHE A 235 9.10 39.83 13.54
N ALA A 236 8.75 39.46 14.77
CA ALA A 236 8.07 38.19 15.06
C ALA A 236 6.71 38.08 14.37
N ASP A 237 5.93 39.16 14.35
CA ASP A 237 4.64 39.21 13.65
C ASP A 237 4.82 39.18 12.13
N ALA A 238 5.85 39.85 11.59
CA ALA A 238 6.19 39.76 10.17
C ALA A 238 6.60 38.34 9.75
N VAL A 239 7.45 37.65 10.54
CA VAL A 239 7.77 36.23 10.31
C VAL A 239 6.50 35.39 10.36
N THR A 240 5.61 35.64 11.33
CA THR A 240 4.31 34.94 11.46
C THR A 240 3.48 35.08 10.19
N ARG A 241 3.31 36.31 9.66
CA ARG A 241 2.57 36.55 8.41
C ARG A 241 3.19 35.83 7.20
N VAL A 242 4.53 35.76 7.13
CA VAL A 242 5.23 35.04 6.06
C VAL A 242 4.98 33.54 6.14
N VAL A 243 5.12 32.93 7.31
CA VAL A 243 4.90 31.47 7.47
C VAL A 243 3.42 31.09 7.36
N GLU A 244 2.49 31.97 7.73
CA GLU A 244 1.05 31.78 7.51
C GLU A 244 0.69 31.83 6.03
N ALA A 245 1.24 32.81 5.27
CA ALA A 245 1.06 32.87 3.83
C ALA A 245 1.60 31.60 3.14
N ALA A 246 2.76 31.12 3.58
CA ALA A 246 3.33 29.86 3.11
C ALA A 246 2.44 28.66 3.46
N GLY A 247 1.95 28.59 4.69
CA GLY A 247 1.05 27.53 5.16
C GLY A 247 -0.26 27.48 4.38
N ALA A 248 -0.85 28.65 4.08
CA ALA A 248 -2.04 28.77 3.25
C ALA A 248 -1.79 28.28 1.81
N GLY A 249 -0.66 28.65 1.21
CA GLY A 249 -0.24 28.16 -0.11
C GLY A 249 -0.06 26.65 -0.14
N LEU A 250 0.62 26.09 0.86
CA LEU A 250 0.82 24.64 0.99
C LEU A 250 -0.50 23.89 1.22
N GLN A 251 -1.40 24.44 2.03
CA GLN A 251 -2.73 23.86 2.25
C GLN A 251 -3.57 23.86 0.97
N ARG A 252 -3.47 24.91 0.16
CA ARG A 252 -4.13 25.00 -1.15
C ARG A 252 -3.59 23.93 -2.10
N ALA A 253 -2.26 23.78 -2.17
CA ALA A 253 -1.62 22.73 -2.97
C ALA A 253 -2.07 21.32 -2.55
N ALA A 254 -2.07 21.05 -1.23
CA ALA A 254 -2.51 19.77 -0.69
C ALA A 254 -3.98 19.46 -1.04
N ARG A 255 -4.89 20.44 -0.94
CA ARG A 255 -6.31 20.26 -1.29
C ARG A 255 -6.51 19.95 -2.76
N ALA A 256 -5.78 20.62 -3.65
CA ALA A 256 -5.87 20.39 -5.08
C ALA A 256 -5.31 19.01 -5.48
N ALA A 257 -4.24 18.56 -4.81
CA ALA A 257 -3.59 17.27 -5.08
C ALA A 257 -4.30 16.06 -4.43
N ALA A 258 -4.99 16.24 -3.30
CA ALA A 258 -5.59 15.15 -2.51
C ALA A 258 -6.46 14.13 -3.29
N PRO A 259 -7.37 14.53 -4.21
CA PRO A 259 -8.21 13.56 -4.93
C PRO A 259 -7.49 12.80 -6.04
N HIS A 260 -6.29 13.23 -6.44
CA HIS A 260 -5.68 12.79 -7.70
C HIS A 260 -4.26 12.23 -7.54
N ALA A 261 -3.52 12.63 -6.50
CA ALA A 261 -2.18 12.15 -6.23
C ALA A 261 -1.79 12.35 -4.76
N PRO A 262 -2.24 11.47 -3.84
CA PRO A 262 -1.81 11.52 -2.44
C PRO A 262 -0.30 11.25 -2.33
N GLY A 263 0.40 11.99 -1.47
CA GLY A 263 1.84 11.83 -1.21
C GLY A 263 2.77 12.76 -2.00
N LEU A 264 2.25 13.58 -2.93
CA LEU A 264 3.07 14.51 -3.72
C LEU A 264 3.28 15.88 -3.05
N LEU A 265 2.89 16.06 -1.78
CA LEU A 265 3.10 17.30 -1.04
C LEU A 265 4.57 17.76 -1.03
N HIS A 266 5.52 16.82 -0.97
CA HIS A 266 6.95 17.11 -0.97
C HIS A 266 7.41 17.87 -2.23
N ARG A 267 6.76 17.67 -3.38
CA ARG A 267 7.04 18.41 -4.62
C ARG A 267 6.52 19.85 -4.55
N ALA A 268 5.31 20.03 -4.03
CA ALA A 268 4.76 21.36 -3.77
C ALA A 268 5.61 22.15 -2.78
N LEU A 269 6.05 21.49 -1.69
CA LEU A 269 6.95 22.07 -0.70
C LEU A 269 8.27 22.50 -1.34
N ARG A 270 8.87 21.67 -2.21
CA ARG A 270 10.11 22.02 -2.92
C ARG A 270 9.98 23.30 -3.76
N ALA A 271 8.81 23.57 -4.34
CA ALA A 271 8.58 24.80 -5.11
C ALA A 271 8.33 26.03 -4.23
N ILE A 272 7.60 25.88 -3.11
CA ILE A 272 7.22 27.00 -2.24
C ILE A 272 8.34 27.38 -1.27
N GLN A 273 9.09 26.41 -0.74
CA GLN A 273 10.09 26.62 0.32
C GLN A 273 11.14 27.71 0.01
N PRO A 274 11.70 27.83 -1.22
CA PRO A 274 12.66 28.91 -1.53
C PRO A 274 12.08 30.31 -1.33
N ALA A 275 10.80 30.53 -1.66
CA ALA A 275 10.14 31.82 -1.45
C ALA A 275 9.97 32.14 0.05
N VAL A 276 9.68 31.12 0.86
CA VAL A 276 9.61 31.24 2.33
C VAL A 276 10.97 31.60 2.92
N CYS A 277 12.02 30.86 2.52
CA CYS A 277 13.40 31.12 2.92
C CYS A 277 13.80 32.57 2.61
N ALA A 278 13.54 33.05 1.39
CA ALA A 278 13.86 34.40 0.99
C ALA A 278 13.05 35.45 1.78
N GLY A 279 11.76 35.19 2.03
CA GLY A 279 10.89 36.07 2.80
C GLY A 279 11.33 36.23 4.26
N VAL A 280 11.60 35.13 4.95
CA VAL A 280 12.07 35.16 6.35
C VAL A 280 13.46 35.76 6.44
N ARG A 281 14.37 35.45 5.50
CA ARG A 281 15.71 36.04 5.49
C ARG A 281 15.70 37.56 5.28
N ARG A 282 14.76 38.09 4.50
CA ARG A 282 14.57 39.54 4.36
C ARG A 282 14.16 40.19 5.68
N VAL A 283 13.15 39.64 6.35
CA VAL A 283 12.67 40.14 7.66
C VAL A 283 13.79 40.05 8.71
N TYR A 284 14.54 38.95 8.71
CA TYR A 284 15.68 38.76 9.60
C TYR A 284 16.78 39.79 9.37
N ASN A 285 17.20 40.04 8.12
CA ASN A 285 18.21 41.05 7.81
C ASN A 285 17.77 42.46 8.24
N GLU A 286 16.49 42.80 8.05
CA GLU A 286 15.93 44.07 8.51
C GLU A 286 15.92 44.19 10.04
N MET A 287 15.65 43.09 10.74
CA MET A 287 15.73 43.01 12.20
C MET A 287 17.17 43.22 12.69
N VAL A 288 18.16 42.57 12.06
CA VAL A 288 19.58 42.73 12.40
C VAL A 288 20.02 44.19 12.29
N ILE A 289 19.63 44.87 11.22
CA ILE A 289 19.95 46.29 10.98
C ILE A 289 19.25 47.20 12.00
N THR A 290 17.93 47.02 12.19
CA THR A 290 17.11 47.90 13.03
C THR A 290 17.44 47.74 14.51
N ARG A 291 17.68 46.50 14.97
CA ARG A 291 18.03 46.19 16.36
C ARG A 291 19.52 46.22 16.64
N ARG A 292 20.37 46.41 15.60
CA ARG A 292 21.83 46.46 15.67
C ARG A 292 22.45 45.24 16.35
N LEU A 293 22.00 44.04 15.97
CA LEU A 293 22.40 42.78 16.60
C LEU A 293 23.89 42.42 16.41
N GLU A 294 24.56 43.02 15.42
CA GLU A 294 25.99 42.81 15.13
C GLU A 294 26.91 43.70 15.98
N ALA A 295 26.38 44.75 16.62
CA ALA A 295 27.18 45.62 17.46
C ALA A 295 27.31 45.02 18.86
N GLU A 296 28.55 44.93 19.37
CA GLU A 296 28.80 44.77 20.81
C GLU A 296 27.89 45.77 21.57
N PRO A 297 27.04 45.29 22.48
CA PRO A 297 26.13 46.16 23.20
C PRO A 297 26.93 47.25 23.91
N ARG A 298 26.54 48.50 23.69
CA ARG A 298 27.31 49.67 24.14
C ARG A 298 27.61 49.56 25.63
N ALA A 299 28.88 49.67 26.01
CA ALA A 299 29.28 49.75 27.42
C ALA A 299 28.44 50.83 28.14
N GLY A 300 27.62 50.39 29.12
CA GLY A 300 26.73 51.27 29.90
C GLY A 300 25.24 51.24 29.53
N SER A 301 24.78 50.46 28.53
CA SER A 301 23.35 50.23 28.34
C SER A 301 22.73 49.45 29.49
N SER A 302 21.50 49.79 29.89
CA SER A 302 20.81 49.05 30.94
C SER A 302 20.47 47.63 30.45
N PRO A 303 20.71 46.57 31.24
CA PRO A 303 20.42 45.20 30.80
C PRO A 303 18.94 44.98 30.45
N LEU A 304 18.03 45.75 31.07
CA LEU A 304 16.60 45.69 30.77
C LEU A 304 16.25 46.12 29.33
N SER A 305 17.10 46.91 28.66
CA SER A 305 16.87 47.32 27.26
C SER A 305 17.04 46.18 26.26
N ALA A 306 17.73 45.10 26.65
CA ALA A 306 17.91 43.91 25.82
C ALA A 306 16.73 42.91 25.91
N GLU A 307 15.92 42.97 26.97
CA GLU A 307 14.77 42.07 27.18
C GLU A 307 13.74 42.06 26.03
N PRO A 308 13.28 43.19 25.46
CA PRO A 308 12.34 43.16 24.34
C PRO A 308 12.95 42.50 23.09
N VAL A 309 14.24 42.71 22.85
CA VAL A 309 14.95 42.13 21.69
C VAL A 309 15.13 40.62 21.88
N LEU A 310 15.48 40.16 23.09
CA LEU A 310 15.53 38.75 23.44
C LEU A 310 14.17 38.06 23.26
N ALA A 311 13.09 38.71 23.70
CA ALA A 311 11.73 38.20 23.53
C ALA A 311 11.34 38.09 22.04
N GLU A 312 11.69 39.10 21.23
CA GLU A 312 11.43 39.12 19.79
C GLU A 312 12.24 38.04 19.03
N LEU A 313 13.50 37.82 19.41
CA LEU A 313 14.36 36.73 18.89
C LEU A 313 13.82 35.33 19.26
N ALA A 314 13.43 35.13 20.52
CA ALA A 314 12.86 33.86 20.96
C ALA A 314 11.52 33.58 20.25
N LEU A 315 10.69 34.61 20.08
CA LEU A 315 9.42 34.51 19.35
C LEU A 315 9.66 34.17 17.88
N THR A 316 10.50 34.91 17.15
CA THR A 316 10.82 34.63 15.74
C THR A 316 11.33 33.20 15.55
N HIS A 317 12.24 32.74 16.42
CA HIS A 317 12.73 31.37 16.39
C HIS A 317 11.60 30.34 16.58
N SER A 318 10.76 30.52 17.60
CA SER A 318 9.63 29.62 17.86
C SER A 318 8.64 29.54 16.68
N ARG A 319 8.41 30.65 15.96
CA ARG A 319 7.51 30.68 14.78
C ARG A 319 8.05 29.85 13.62
N ILE A 320 9.37 29.85 13.42
CA ILE A 320 10.01 29.03 12.38
C ILE A 320 9.85 27.54 12.71
N TRP A 321 10.07 27.14 13.96
CA TRP A 321 9.89 25.75 14.38
C TRP A 321 8.43 25.28 14.33
N LEU A 322 7.48 26.16 14.68
CA LEU A 322 6.05 25.87 14.50
C LEU A 322 5.69 25.64 13.04
N TYR A 323 6.29 26.39 12.11
CA TYR A 323 6.13 26.15 10.68
C TYR A 323 6.67 24.77 10.26
N PHE A 324 7.87 24.38 10.71
CA PHE A 324 8.37 23.02 10.42
C PHE A 324 7.49 21.92 11.00
N ALA A 325 7.02 22.08 12.24
CA ALA A 325 6.08 21.15 12.85
C ALA A 325 4.75 21.07 12.06
N PHE A 326 4.25 22.19 11.56
CA PHE A 326 3.08 22.23 10.67
C PHE A 326 3.32 21.47 9.37
N VAL A 327 4.46 21.68 8.71
CA VAL A 327 4.83 20.99 7.46
C VAL A 327 4.90 19.47 7.68
N ARG A 328 5.54 19.02 8.77
CA ARG A 328 5.63 17.60 9.14
C ARG A 328 4.25 16.96 9.34
N ARG A 329 3.40 17.57 10.17
CA ARG A 329 2.02 17.11 10.39
C ARG A 329 1.22 17.06 9.10
N LYS A 330 1.47 17.97 8.17
CA LYS A 330 0.81 17.96 6.87
C LYS A 330 1.30 16.86 5.94
N ALA A 331 2.60 16.56 5.94
CA ALA A 331 3.15 15.42 5.20
C ALA A 331 2.59 14.08 5.71
N GLU A 332 2.44 13.93 7.03
CA GLU A 332 1.81 12.76 7.64
C GLU A 332 0.33 12.61 7.23
N ALA A 333 -0.42 13.71 7.23
CA ALA A 333 -1.82 13.71 6.83
C ALA A 333 -2.01 13.37 5.33
N ASP A 334 -1.14 13.88 4.46
CA ASP A 334 -1.19 13.63 3.00
C ASP A 334 -0.84 12.18 2.64
N THR A 335 -0.02 11.52 3.46
CA THR A 335 0.44 10.14 3.25
C THR A 335 -0.41 9.09 3.97
N ALA A 336 -1.50 9.48 4.65
CA ALA A 336 -2.31 8.58 5.48
C ALA A 336 -2.97 7.41 4.70
N GLY A 337 -3.24 7.59 3.40
CA GLY A 337 -3.83 6.56 2.53
C GLY A 337 -2.82 5.80 1.65
N VAL A 338 -1.53 6.09 1.78
CA VAL A 338 -0.46 5.56 0.92
C VAL A 338 0.20 4.35 1.57
N LYS A 339 0.77 3.43 0.77
CA LYS A 339 1.50 2.26 1.28
C LYS A 339 2.66 2.70 2.20
N GLU A 340 2.93 1.92 3.24
CA GLU A 340 3.93 2.26 4.27
C GLU A 340 5.34 2.53 3.69
N ALA A 341 5.73 1.83 2.62
CA ALA A 341 7.01 2.06 1.95
C ALA A 341 7.07 3.42 1.23
N GLU A 342 6.02 3.77 0.49
CA GLU A 342 5.90 5.05 -0.25
C GLU A 342 5.72 6.23 0.72
N LYS A 343 5.01 6.01 1.84
CA LYS A 343 4.87 6.97 2.93
C LYS A 343 6.22 7.37 3.53
N LYS A 344 7.09 6.40 3.83
CA LYS A 344 8.44 6.66 4.36
C LYS A 344 9.26 7.52 3.41
N VAL A 345 9.26 7.18 2.11
CA VAL A 345 9.97 7.96 1.08
C VAL A 345 9.49 9.41 1.04
N CYS A 346 8.18 9.64 1.14
CA CYS A 346 7.63 11.00 1.13
C CYS A 346 8.01 11.80 2.38
N ILE A 347 7.95 11.19 3.56
CA ILE A 347 8.33 11.83 4.82
C ILE A 347 9.82 12.15 4.83
N ASP A 348 10.67 11.21 4.40
CA ASP A 348 12.12 11.41 4.31
C ASP A 348 12.47 12.53 3.33
N ALA A 349 11.73 12.64 2.21
CA ALA A 349 11.91 13.74 1.26
C ALA A 349 11.55 15.11 1.88
N VAL A 350 10.50 15.19 2.70
CA VAL A 350 10.13 16.42 3.43
C VAL A 350 11.17 16.77 4.47
N GLU A 351 11.64 15.81 5.28
CA GLU A 351 12.70 16.05 6.26
C GLU A 351 13.99 16.52 5.58
N LYS A 352 14.35 15.93 4.44
CA LYS A 352 15.51 16.37 3.66
C LYS A 352 15.36 17.82 3.19
N ILE A 353 14.18 18.20 2.69
CA ILE A 353 13.90 19.60 2.28
C ILE A 353 14.03 20.54 3.48
N ILE A 354 13.52 20.15 4.66
CA ILE A 354 13.63 20.96 5.88
C ILE A 354 15.09 21.09 6.29
N ALA A 355 15.86 19.99 6.32
CA ALA A 355 17.26 20.00 6.74
C ALA A 355 18.17 20.84 5.82
N GLU A 356 17.91 20.82 4.50
CA GLU A 356 18.73 21.52 3.50
C GLU A 356 18.31 22.98 3.25
N CYS A 357 17.17 23.44 3.79
CA CYS A 357 16.65 24.76 3.46
C CYS A 357 17.39 25.92 4.17
N ASP A 358 17.49 27.07 3.50
CA ASP A 358 18.08 28.29 4.08
C ASP A 358 17.28 28.84 5.27
N LEU A 359 16.03 28.42 5.45
CA LEU A 359 15.24 28.77 6.64
C LEU A 359 15.82 28.13 7.91
N MET A 360 16.35 26.90 7.84
CA MET A 360 17.06 26.27 8.96
C MET A 360 18.33 27.04 9.32
N ARG A 361 19.09 27.49 8.32
CA ARG A 361 20.27 28.34 8.54
C ARG A 361 19.88 29.64 9.22
N THR A 362 18.81 30.28 8.74
CA THR A 362 18.28 31.52 9.33
C THR A 362 17.81 31.30 10.77
N ALA A 363 17.21 30.16 11.10
CA ALA A 363 16.84 29.81 12.47
C ALA A 363 18.08 29.66 13.37
N GLN A 364 19.14 29.01 12.88
CA GLN A 364 20.42 28.91 13.59
C GLN A 364 21.07 30.28 13.79
N ASP A 365 21.02 31.17 12.78
CA ASP A 365 21.52 32.54 12.90
C ASP A 365 20.76 33.31 13.99
N ILE A 366 19.42 33.23 14.02
CA ILE A 366 18.58 33.84 15.07
C ILE A 366 18.95 33.30 16.45
N LEU A 367 19.14 31.98 16.56
CA LEU A 367 19.55 31.34 17.81
C LEU A 367 20.93 31.82 18.28
N ALA A 368 21.90 31.94 17.37
CA ALA A 368 23.23 32.43 17.70
C ALA A 368 23.18 33.86 18.29
N HIS A 369 22.38 34.75 17.69
CA HIS A 369 22.18 36.10 18.19
C HIS A 369 21.44 36.11 19.54
N TYR A 370 20.44 35.23 19.71
CA TYR A 370 19.76 35.05 20.99
C TYR A 370 20.74 34.65 22.09
N LEU A 371 21.57 33.63 21.87
CA LEU A 371 22.54 33.13 22.85
C LEU A 371 23.59 34.19 23.21
N ALA A 372 24.09 34.94 22.22
CA ALA A 372 25.04 36.02 22.46
C ALA A 372 24.43 37.13 23.33
N LEU A 373 23.19 37.54 23.01
CA LEU A 373 22.49 38.57 23.76
C LEU A 373 22.05 38.09 25.16
N GLU A 374 21.70 36.82 25.30
CA GLU A 374 21.33 36.21 26.58
C GLU A 374 22.53 36.12 27.52
N ARG A 375 23.70 35.74 26.98
CA ARG A 375 24.96 35.76 27.72
C ARG A 375 25.30 37.16 28.21
N TYR A 376 25.23 38.16 27.34
CA TYR A 376 25.45 39.56 27.72
C TYR A 376 24.47 40.01 28.81
N PHE A 377 23.17 39.71 28.64
CA PHE A 377 22.13 40.06 29.60
C PHE A 377 22.39 39.46 30.98
N LEU A 378 22.82 38.18 31.03
CA LEU A 378 23.14 37.49 32.27
C LEU A 378 24.37 38.12 32.95
N GLU A 379 25.46 38.32 32.22
CA GLU A 379 26.71 38.90 32.74
C GLU A 379 26.48 40.32 33.30
N GLU A 380 25.81 41.20 32.55
CA GLU A 380 25.52 42.56 33.00
C GLU A 380 24.50 42.63 34.14
N SER A 381 23.47 41.76 34.13
CA SER A 381 22.50 41.72 35.23
C SER A 381 23.14 41.26 36.53
N VAL A 382 24.02 40.26 36.48
CA VAL A 382 24.79 39.80 37.65
C VAL A 382 25.81 40.85 38.09
N ASN A 383 26.54 41.48 37.16
CA ASN A 383 27.45 42.58 37.48
C ASN A 383 26.74 43.76 38.14
N LYS A 384 25.52 44.07 37.69
CA LYS A 384 24.69 45.11 38.30
C LYS A 384 24.20 44.71 39.69
N ALA A 385 23.77 43.45 39.88
CA ALA A 385 23.40 42.92 41.19
C ALA A 385 24.58 42.96 42.18
N LEU A 386 25.79 42.59 41.72
CA LEU A 386 27.02 42.69 42.51
C LEU A 386 27.32 44.12 42.96
N LYS A 387 27.17 45.11 42.06
CA LYS A 387 27.38 46.53 42.39
C LYS A 387 26.33 47.10 43.35
N LEU A 388 25.10 46.56 43.32
CA LEU A 388 23.99 46.99 44.17
C LEU A 388 23.89 46.21 45.49
N ALA A 389 24.70 45.17 45.67
CA ALA A 389 24.68 44.34 46.87
C ALA A 389 25.12 45.14 48.10
N THR A 390 24.18 45.43 48.99
CA THR A 390 24.44 46.04 50.30
C THR A 390 24.32 44.99 51.41
N PRO A 391 25.26 44.94 52.37
CA PRO A 391 25.12 44.04 53.52
C PRO A 391 23.93 44.48 54.38
N GLN A 392 22.95 43.60 54.57
CA GLN A 392 21.82 43.83 55.49
C GLN A 392 22.25 43.48 56.92
N ALA A 393 22.02 44.40 57.87
CA ALA A 393 22.34 44.17 59.28
C ALA A 393 21.40 43.11 59.87
N GLY A 394 21.97 41.98 60.33
CA GLY A 394 21.26 40.94 61.08
C GLY A 394 20.91 39.66 60.31
N VAL A 395 21.24 39.56 59.01
CA VAL A 395 21.00 38.36 58.19
C VAL A 395 22.34 37.78 57.72
N THR A 396 22.52 36.45 57.83
CA THR A 396 23.77 35.75 57.46
C THR A 396 23.92 35.52 55.95
N THR A 397 22.87 35.76 55.17
CA THR A 397 22.84 35.63 53.72
C THR A 397 22.81 36.99 53.04
N SER A 398 23.70 37.21 52.07
CA SER A 398 23.70 38.42 51.23
C SER A 398 22.52 38.41 50.26
N SER A 399 21.85 39.54 50.07
CA SER A 399 20.76 39.72 49.09
C SER A 399 21.19 39.39 47.65
N LEU A 400 22.50 39.40 47.39
CA LEU A 400 23.11 38.99 46.14
C LEU A 400 22.71 37.58 45.70
N VAL A 401 22.63 36.62 46.63
CA VAL A 401 22.32 35.23 46.31
C VAL A 401 20.89 35.14 45.76
N ASP A 402 19.95 35.79 46.43
CA ASP A 402 18.54 35.83 46.01
C ASP A 402 18.36 36.54 44.66
N ASP A 403 19.07 37.66 44.44
CA ASP A 403 19.03 38.41 43.17
C ASP A 403 19.59 37.58 42.00
N VAL A 404 20.71 36.88 42.20
CA VAL A 404 21.31 36.00 41.18
C VAL A 404 20.39 34.81 40.88
N PHE A 405 19.79 34.18 41.91
CA PHE A 405 18.79 33.13 41.71
C PHE A 405 17.57 33.64 40.97
N PHE A 406 17.10 34.86 41.25
CA PHE A 406 15.99 35.48 40.56
C PHE A 406 16.31 35.71 39.08
N ILE A 407 17.48 36.25 38.77
CA ILE A 407 17.96 36.49 37.39
C ILE A 407 18.07 35.14 36.65
N ALA A 408 18.74 34.15 37.23
CA ALA A 408 18.88 32.82 36.62
C ALA A 408 17.52 32.17 36.37
N ARG A 409 16.59 32.24 37.33
CA ARG A 409 15.22 31.72 37.16
C ARG A 409 14.45 32.45 36.07
N LYS A 410 14.69 33.75 35.90
CA LYS A 410 14.09 34.56 34.83
C LYS A 410 14.60 34.13 33.45
N VAL A 411 15.92 33.96 33.29
CA VAL A 411 16.55 33.49 32.05
C VAL A 411 16.11 32.07 31.69
N ILE A 412 16.13 31.13 32.65
CA ILE A 412 15.66 29.76 32.44
C ILE A 412 14.18 29.75 32.00
N ARG A 413 13.34 30.61 32.57
CA ARG A 413 11.93 30.71 32.17
C ARG A 413 11.78 31.19 30.72
N PHE A 414 12.64 32.06 30.22
CA PHE A 414 12.63 32.48 28.81
C PHE A 414 12.92 31.31 27.88
N VAL A 415 13.96 30.52 28.20
CA VAL A 415 14.32 29.30 27.46
C VAL A 415 13.20 28.25 27.51
N CYS A 416 12.55 28.05 28.67
CA CYS A 416 11.46 27.08 28.77
C CYS A 416 10.15 27.55 28.09
N LYS A 417 9.92 28.86 27.96
CA LYS A 417 8.69 29.42 27.38
C LYS A 417 8.66 29.34 25.86
N TYR A 418 9.84 29.35 25.24
CA TYR A 418 10.02 29.19 23.80
C TYR A 418 10.99 28.03 23.61
N PRO A 419 10.53 26.79 23.43
CA PRO A 419 11.42 25.68 23.13
C PRO A 419 12.15 26.03 21.83
N ILE A 420 13.43 26.34 21.99
CA ILE A 420 14.39 26.55 20.91
C ILE A 420 14.75 25.17 20.37
#